data_AF-A0A7V9UY67-F1
#
_entry.id   AF-A0A7V9UY67-F1
#
_cell.length_a   1.000
_cell.length_b   1.000
_cell.length_c   1.000
_cell.angle_alpha   90.00
_cell.angle_beta   90.00
_cell.angle_gamma   90.00
#
_symmetry.space_group_name_H-M   'P 1'
#
loop_
_entity.id
_entity.type
_entity.pdbx_description
1 polymer ?
#
loop_
_entity_poly.entity_id
_entity_poly.type
_entity_poly.pdbx_seq_one_letter_code
_entity_poly.pdbx_strand_id
1 'polypeptide(L)'
;MRRLSLCACVITLAAIPAWAVPAWAGRGADPEVGTLSIARGKGLVVLEVRGNVLGRLTSGTITVTDKTPNDAYAATLTGKRVVVQRRLSPTKVFIRGQGLRFRLLGGSYRIAINGHGITLSAVGRGTVSIDGEPRFVGDDLGMYSVESDVDCGLEPESCTAVPDEPVRVKLGKAAEPEQGQPAR
;
A
#
# COMPACT_ATOMS: atom_id res chain seq x y z
N MET A 1 -71.94 7.49 -1.40
CA MET A 1 -72.71 6.30 -1.02
C MET A 1 -72.03 5.07 -1.60
N ARG A 2 -71.71 4.10 -0.74
CA ARG A 2 -70.94 2.86 -1.01
C ARG A 2 -71.77 1.87 -1.83
N ARG A 3 -71.18 1.24 -2.86
CA ARG A 3 -71.61 -0.05 -3.47
C ARG A 3 -70.32 -0.71 -4.02
N LEU A 4 -69.69 -1.71 -3.38
CA LEU A 4 -70.03 -3.16 -3.34
C LEU A 4 -70.45 -3.68 -4.73
N SER A 5 -69.99 -4.78 -5.30
CA SER A 5 -68.93 -5.77 -5.06
C SER A 5 -69.04 -6.79 -6.22
N LEU A 6 -67.96 -7.54 -6.47
CA LEU A 6 -67.93 -8.92 -7.03
C LEU A 6 -68.26 -9.18 -8.51
N CYS A 7 -67.30 -9.82 -9.21
CA CYS A 7 -67.44 -10.95 -10.16
C CYS A 7 -66.02 -11.30 -10.68
N ALA A 8 -65.34 -12.30 -10.14
CA ALA A 8 -65.34 -13.71 -10.60
C ALA A 8 -64.81 -13.91 -12.05
N CYS A 9 -63.55 -14.33 -12.20
CA CYS A 9 -63.10 -15.09 -13.38
C CYS A 9 -61.83 -15.93 -13.10
N VAL A 10 -62.09 -17.17 -12.73
CA VAL A 10 -61.39 -18.44 -13.04
C VAL A 10 -60.20 -18.40 -14.05
N ILE A 11 -59.04 -18.87 -13.57
CA ILE A 11 -58.05 -19.83 -14.13
C ILE A 11 -57.65 -19.72 -15.61
N THR A 12 -56.36 -19.48 -15.90
CA THR A 12 -55.46 -20.41 -16.65
C THR A 12 -54.03 -19.87 -16.86
N LEU A 13 -53.05 -20.69 -16.44
CA LEU A 13 -51.85 -21.10 -17.17
C LEU A 13 -50.89 -20.03 -17.77
N ALA A 14 -49.77 -19.77 -17.08
CA ALA A 14 -48.52 -19.39 -17.74
C ALA A 14 -47.33 -19.90 -16.91
N ALA A 15 -46.71 -20.98 -17.39
CA ALA A 15 -45.43 -21.45 -16.90
C ALA A 15 -44.34 -20.41 -17.21
N ILE A 16 -43.67 -19.89 -16.17
CA ILE A 16 -42.46 -19.08 -16.34
C ILE A 16 -41.33 -19.84 -15.65
N PRO A 17 -40.42 -20.49 -16.40
CA PRO A 17 -39.18 -20.99 -15.85
C PRO A 17 -38.22 -19.81 -15.75
N ALA A 18 -37.93 -19.34 -14.55
CA ALA A 18 -36.83 -18.40 -14.35
C ALA A 18 -36.19 -18.72 -13.01
N TRP A 19 -35.31 -19.71 -13.03
CA TRP A 19 -34.27 -19.85 -12.03
C TRP A 19 -33.36 -18.63 -12.21
N ALA A 20 -33.76 -17.52 -11.60
CA ALA A 20 -32.92 -16.34 -11.46
C ALA A 20 -31.85 -16.70 -10.44
N VAL A 21 -30.79 -17.37 -10.89
CA VAL A 21 -29.53 -17.42 -10.15
C VAL A 21 -28.94 -16.02 -10.27
N PRO A 22 -28.82 -15.23 -9.19
CA PRO A 22 -28.13 -13.96 -9.28
C PRO A 22 -26.68 -14.24 -9.68
N ALA A 23 -26.28 -13.79 -10.87
CA ALA A 23 -24.90 -13.77 -11.34
C ALA A 23 -24.10 -12.67 -10.59
N TRP A 24 -24.01 -12.80 -9.27
CA TRP A 24 -23.17 -11.98 -8.39
C TRP A 24 -22.21 -12.88 -7.60
N ALA A 25 -21.69 -13.93 -8.22
CA ALA A 25 -20.61 -14.74 -7.67
C ALA A 25 -19.40 -14.61 -8.60
N GLY A 26 -18.62 -13.55 -8.38
CA GLY A 26 -17.48 -13.23 -9.24
C GLY A 26 -16.86 -11.86 -8.97
N ARG A 27 -17.00 -11.29 -7.77
CA ARG A 27 -15.93 -10.42 -7.28
C ARG A 27 -14.82 -11.39 -6.87
N GLY A 28 -13.86 -11.60 -7.76
CA GLY A 28 -12.61 -12.27 -7.40
C GLY A 28 -12.11 -11.64 -6.11
N ALA A 29 -11.68 -12.48 -5.15
CA ALA A 29 -11.17 -12.03 -3.87
C ALA A 29 -10.29 -10.79 -4.08
N ASP A 30 -10.65 -9.68 -3.42
CA ASP A 30 -9.84 -8.46 -3.52
C ASP A 30 -8.40 -8.85 -3.12
N PRO A 31 -7.40 -8.63 -3.99
CA PRO A 31 -6.05 -9.06 -3.70
C PRO A 31 -5.60 -8.39 -2.39
N GLU A 32 -5.21 -9.21 -1.41
CA GLU A 32 -4.91 -8.80 -0.05
C GLU A 32 -3.95 -7.61 -0.04
N VAL A 33 -4.35 -6.52 0.62
CA VAL A 33 -3.54 -5.30 0.75
C VAL A 33 -2.56 -5.52 1.90
N GLY A 34 -1.27 -5.23 1.66
CA GLY A 34 -0.25 -5.28 2.70
C GLY A 34 0.03 -3.93 3.33
N THR A 35 0.60 -3.97 4.52
CA THR A 35 1.06 -2.81 5.28
C THR A 35 2.57 -2.86 5.46
N LEU A 36 3.15 -1.71 5.72
CA LEU A 36 4.54 -1.57 6.15
C LEU A 36 4.58 -0.43 7.17
N SER A 37 5.23 -0.66 8.31
CA SER A 37 5.68 0.39 9.21
C SER A 37 7.19 0.31 9.35
N ILE A 38 7.87 1.45 9.28
CA ILE A 38 9.30 1.58 9.62
C ILE A 38 9.43 2.74 10.58
N ALA A 39 10.15 2.52 11.68
CA ALA A 39 10.46 3.54 12.67
C ALA A 39 11.97 3.67 12.89
N ARG A 40 12.45 4.91 12.91
CA ARG A 40 13.86 5.28 13.17
C ARG A 40 14.88 4.58 12.25
N GLY A 41 14.47 4.18 11.04
CA GLY A 41 15.32 3.47 10.09
C GLY A 41 16.59 4.22 9.69
N LYS A 42 17.69 3.50 9.50
CA LYS A 42 18.98 4.00 8.99
C LYS A 42 19.46 3.13 7.83
N GLY A 43 19.74 3.75 6.68
CA GLY A 43 20.23 3.06 5.48
C GLY A 43 19.37 3.39 4.26
N LEU A 44 19.13 2.38 3.43
CA LEU A 44 18.39 2.45 2.18
C LEU A 44 17.08 1.66 2.26
N VAL A 45 15.97 2.34 1.96
CA VAL A 45 14.66 1.71 1.76
C VAL A 45 14.18 1.99 0.35
N VAL A 46 13.89 0.95 -0.41
CA VAL A 46 13.34 1.03 -1.77
C VAL A 46 11.97 0.40 -1.80
N LEU A 47 10.93 1.20 -2.03
CA LEU A 47 9.57 0.75 -2.20
C LEU A 47 9.20 0.76 -3.68
N GLU A 48 8.58 -0.31 -4.14
CA GLU A 48 7.89 -0.38 -5.41
C GLU A 48 6.45 -0.78 -5.13
N VAL A 49 5.56 0.21 -5.06
CA VAL A 49 4.23 0.04 -4.45
C VAL A 49 3.14 0.74 -5.24
N ARG A 50 1.98 0.10 -5.32
CA ARG A 50 0.70 0.71 -5.72
C ARG A 50 -0.15 0.87 -4.46
N GLY A 51 -0.40 2.11 -4.04
CA GLY A 51 -1.11 2.40 -2.79
C GLY A 51 -0.69 3.71 -2.16
N ASN A 52 -0.85 3.82 -0.85
CA ASN A 52 -0.52 5.02 -0.09
C ASN A 52 0.81 4.87 0.62
N VAL A 53 1.64 5.89 0.59
CA VAL A 53 2.91 5.96 1.34
C VAL A 53 3.03 7.33 1.99
N LEU A 54 3.20 7.32 3.30
CA LEU A 54 3.46 8.50 4.10
C LEU A 54 4.79 8.32 4.80
N GLY A 55 5.57 9.38 4.92
CA GLY A 55 6.76 9.28 5.73
C GLY A 55 7.55 10.57 5.88
N ARG A 56 8.60 10.43 6.68
CA ARG A 56 9.50 11.47 7.12
C ARG A 56 10.92 10.94 7.09
N LEU A 57 11.86 11.82 6.79
CA LEU A 57 13.28 11.53 6.81
C LEU A 57 13.99 12.66 7.56
N THR A 58 14.69 12.32 8.64
CA THR A 58 15.45 13.31 9.42
C THR A 58 16.52 13.98 8.57
N SER A 59 17.33 13.21 7.84
CA SER A 59 18.28 13.74 6.87
C SER A 59 18.66 12.68 5.85
N GLY A 60 18.79 13.09 4.59
CA GLY A 60 19.21 12.22 3.51
C GLY A 60 18.65 12.63 2.15
N THR A 61 18.34 11.64 1.33
CA THR A 61 17.80 11.79 -0.02
C THR A 61 16.53 10.98 -0.21
N ILE A 62 15.64 11.49 -1.06
CA ILE A 62 14.44 10.79 -1.52
C ILE A 62 14.40 10.93 -3.04
N THR A 63 14.24 9.80 -3.73
CA THR A 63 13.95 9.75 -5.16
C THR A 63 12.58 9.12 -5.35
N VAL A 64 11.66 9.84 -5.99
CA VAL A 64 10.34 9.33 -6.36
C VAL A 64 10.27 9.21 -7.87
N THR A 65 9.83 8.06 -8.36
CA THR A 65 9.48 7.84 -9.76
C THR A 65 8.02 7.44 -9.83
N ASP A 66 7.21 8.25 -10.50
CA ASP A 66 5.83 7.96 -10.83
C ASP A 66 5.76 6.98 -12.01
N LYS A 67 5.08 5.86 -11.82
CA LYS A 67 4.87 4.84 -12.85
C LYS A 67 3.53 5.03 -13.58
N THR A 68 2.65 5.90 -13.08
CA THR A 68 1.33 6.19 -13.64
C THR A 68 1.11 7.71 -13.79
N PRO A 69 2.00 8.45 -14.47
CA PRO A 69 2.02 9.92 -14.47
C PRO A 69 0.81 10.62 -15.12
N ASN A 70 -0.09 9.86 -15.76
CA ASN A 70 -1.30 10.36 -16.41
C ASN A 70 -2.56 10.15 -15.54
N ASP A 71 -2.39 9.77 -14.27
CA ASP A 71 -3.49 9.67 -13.31
C ASP A 71 -3.68 10.97 -12.49
N ALA A 72 -4.64 10.96 -11.57
CA ALA A 72 -4.93 12.11 -10.71
C ALA A 72 -4.04 12.16 -9.45
N TYR A 73 -3.11 11.23 -9.29
CA TYR A 73 -2.30 11.08 -8.08
C TYR A 73 -0.95 11.77 -8.25
N ALA A 74 -0.56 12.56 -7.24
CA ALA A 74 0.70 13.28 -7.26
C ALA A 74 1.46 13.12 -5.93
N ALA A 75 2.76 12.86 -6.05
CA ALA A 75 3.64 12.83 -4.89
C ALA A 75 3.90 14.25 -4.37
N THR A 76 3.68 14.46 -3.07
CA THR A 76 4.03 15.69 -2.36
C THR A 76 5.32 15.50 -1.59
N LEU A 77 6.34 16.31 -1.89
CA LEU A 77 7.63 16.31 -1.21
C LEU A 77 7.90 17.68 -0.60
N THR A 78 8.20 17.73 0.69
CA THR A 78 8.52 18.96 1.43
C THR A 78 9.68 18.72 2.38
N GLY A 79 10.26 19.77 2.96
CA GLY A 79 11.31 19.63 3.95
C GLY A 79 11.51 20.88 4.80
N LYS A 80 12.04 20.70 6.02
CA LYS A 80 12.45 21.82 6.88
C LYS A 80 13.62 22.59 6.27
N ARG A 81 14.57 21.87 5.69
CA ARG A 81 15.73 22.46 5.00
C ARG A 81 16.04 21.64 3.75
N VAL A 82 15.67 22.18 2.59
CA VAL A 82 15.93 21.56 1.29
C VAL A 82 17.26 22.06 0.77
N VAL A 83 18.19 21.15 0.50
CA VAL A 83 19.52 21.47 -0.05
C VAL A 83 19.51 21.36 -1.57
N VAL A 84 18.85 20.32 -2.10
CA VAL A 84 18.68 20.12 -3.54
C VAL A 84 17.28 19.62 -3.80
N GLN A 85 16.61 20.17 -4.80
CA GLN A 85 15.39 19.61 -5.37
C GLN A 85 15.49 19.71 -6.89
N ARG A 86 15.43 18.56 -7.57
CA ARG A 86 15.57 18.46 -9.02
C ARG A 86 14.50 17.55 -9.59
N ARG A 87 13.85 18.00 -10.66
CA ARG A 87 13.07 17.13 -11.52
C ARG A 87 14.05 16.49 -12.51
N LEU A 88 14.24 15.17 -12.39
CA LEU A 88 15.17 14.40 -13.24
C LEU A 88 14.52 13.97 -14.56
N SER A 89 13.20 13.78 -14.56
CA SER A 89 12.38 13.53 -15.75
C SER A 89 10.94 14.00 -15.46
N PRO A 90 10.01 14.00 -16.43
CA PRO A 90 8.61 14.33 -16.16
C PRO A 90 7.99 13.53 -15.01
N THR A 91 8.46 12.29 -14.79
CA THR A 91 7.93 11.36 -13.79
C THR A 91 8.85 11.17 -12.58
N LYS A 92 10.06 11.76 -12.58
CA LYS A 92 11.08 11.47 -11.58
C LYS A 92 11.54 12.74 -10.86
N VAL A 93 11.42 12.73 -9.54
CA VAL A 93 11.83 13.84 -8.66
C VAL A 93 12.85 13.35 -7.66
N PHE A 94 13.92 14.12 -7.49
CA PHE A 94 14.95 13.92 -6.49
C PHE A 94 14.97 15.10 -5.52
N ILE A 95 15.02 14.80 -4.22
CA ILE A 95 15.18 15.80 -3.16
C ILE A 95 16.23 15.34 -2.16
N ARG A 96 17.06 16.27 -1.69
CA ARG A 96 18.05 16.10 -0.62
C ARG A 96 17.87 17.19 0.42
N GLY A 97 17.93 16.83 1.68
CA GLY A 97 17.82 17.80 2.76
C GLY A 97 17.56 17.19 4.12
N GLN A 98 16.94 17.98 4.99
CA GLN A 98 16.62 17.63 6.37
C GLN A 98 15.16 17.88 6.70
N GLY A 99 14.64 17.04 7.60
CA GLY A 99 13.25 17.04 8.01
C GLY A 99 12.32 16.91 6.81
N LEU A 100 12.70 16.06 5.85
CA LEU A 100 11.92 15.82 4.64
C LEU A 100 10.65 15.09 5.00
N ARG A 101 9.57 15.38 4.29
CA ARG A 101 8.27 14.71 4.40
C ARG A 101 7.80 14.36 3.00
N PHE A 102 7.25 13.17 2.87
CA PHE A 102 6.69 12.70 1.62
C PHE A 102 5.30 12.11 1.85
N ARG A 103 4.41 12.40 0.92
CA ARG A 103 3.03 11.91 0.89
C ARG A 103 2.69 11.52 -0.53
N LEU A 104 2.41 10.24 -0.72
CA LEU A 104 1.99 9.64 -1.98
C LEU A 104 0.66 8.95 -1.68
N LEU A 105 -0.42 9.38 -2.31
CA LEU A 105 -1.75 8.85 -2.06
C LEU A 105 -2.29 8.25 -3.35
N GLY A 106 -2.45 6.94 -3.42
CA GLY A 106 -2.81 6.24 -4.65
C GLY A 106 -1.64 6.09 -5.62
N GLY A 107 -1.94 5.88 -6.90
CA GLY A 107 -0.93 5.73 -7.96
C GLY A 107 -0.02 4.50 -7.81
N SER A 108 0.99 4.41 -8.69
CA SER A 108 2.06 3.42 -8.63
C SER A 108 3.41 4.12 -8.63
N TYR A 109 4.22 3.84 -7.62
CA TYR A 109 5.47 4.57 -7.39
C TYR A 109 6.65 3.63 -7.17
N ARG A 110 7.82 4.07 -7.61
CA ARG A 110 9.11 3.61 -7.08
C ARG A 110 9.72 4.72 -6.24
N ILE A 111 9.95 4.43 -4.96
CA ILE A 111 10.46 5.39 -3.97
C ILE A 111 11.78 4.82 -3.44
N ALA A 112 12.86 5.59 -3.53
CA ALA A 112 14.13 5.24 -2.90
C ALA A 112 14.48 6.30 -1.86
N ILE A 113 14.65 5.86 -0.61
CA ILE A 113 14.93 6.71 0.55
C ILE A 113 16.27 6.27 1.10
N ASN A 114 17.25 7.16 1.12
CA ASN A 114 18.55 6.89 1.72
C ASN A 114 18.84 7.94 2.80
N GLY A 115 19.14 7.50 4.02
CA GLY A 115 19.56 8.38 5.10
C GLY A 115 19.28 7.79 6.47
N HIS A 116 19.04 8.67 7.45
CA HIS A 116 18.74 8.27 8.82
C HIS A 116 17.46 8.93 9.34
N GLY A 117 16.86 8.29 10.35
CA GLY A 117 15.56 8.72 10.88
C GLY A 117 14.46 8.55 9.85
N ILE A 118 14.51 7.45 9.10
CA ILE A 118 13.43 7.03 8.20
C ILE A 118 12.25 6.60 9.07
N THR A 119 11.12 7.27 8.91
CA THR A 119 9.87 6.86 9.55
C THR A 119 8.78 6.92 8.50
N LEU A 120 8.19 5.78 8.16
CA LEU A 120 7.21 5.70 7.10
C LEU A 120 6.18 4.62 7.37
N SER A 121 5.02 4.82 6.77
CA SER A 121 3.95 3.84 6.72
C SER A 121 3.51 3.70 5.26
N ALA A 122 3.36 2.48 4.79
CA ALA A 122 2.81 2.19 3.48
C ALA A 122 1.63 1.23 3.58
N VAL A 123 0.62 1.44 2.75
CA VAL A 123 -0.54 0.56 2.62
C VAL A 123 -0.78 0.35 1.14
N GLY A 124 -0.71 -0.88 0.66
CA GLY A 124 -0.83 -1.16 -0.76
C GLY A 124 -0.31 -2.52 -1.14
N ARG A 125 0.09 -2.64 -2.40
CA ARG A 125 0.65 -3.86 -2.96
C ARG A 125 1.98 -3.58 -3.63
N GLY A 126 2.92 -4.50 -3.51
CA GLY A 126 4.21 -4.36 -4.17
C GLY A 126 5.35 -5.03 -3.42
N THR A 127 6.54 -4.44 -3.52
CA THR A 127 7.74 -4.97 -2.86
C THR A 127 8.50 -3.85 -2.17
N VAL A 128 9.20 -4.22 -1.11
CA VAL A 128 10.03 -3.33 -0.30
C VAL A 128 11.38 -3.99 -0.16
N SER A 129 12.44 -3.24 -0.45
CA SER A 129 13.82 -3.61 -0.12
C SER A 129 14.25 -2.75 1.06
N ILE A 130 14.77 -3.40 2.10
CA ILE A 130 15.29 -2.74 3.30
C ILE A 130 16.74 -3.17 3.44
N ASP A 131 17.63 -2.19 3.51
CA ASP A 131 19.08 -2.39 3.59
C ASP A 131 19.63 -1.39 4.62
N GLY A 132 19.92 -1.90 5.81
CA GLY A 132 20.43 -1.11 6.92
C GLY A 132 21.92 -0.80 6.74
N GLU A 133 22.32 0.43 7.05
CA GLU A 133 23.71 0.87 6.87
C GLU A 133 24.37 1.15 8.23
N PRO A 134 24.91 0.13 8.93
CA PRO A 134 25.54 0.29 10.24
C PRO A 134 26.81 1.12 10.14
N ARG A 135 26.98 2.08 11.06
CA ARG A 135 28.21 2.89 11.16
C ARG A 135 29.26 2.26 12.07
N PHE A 136 28.82 1.42 12.99
CA PHE A 136 29.64 0.72 13.99
C PHE A 136 28.92 -0.56 14.42
N VAL A 137 29.66 -1.46 15.08
CA VAL A 137 29.10 -2.71 15.62
C VAL A 137 28.04 -2.37 16.69
N GLY A 138 26.84 -2.94 16.55
CA GLY A 138 25.73 -2.71 17.47
C GLY A 138 24.95 -1.41 17.26
N ASP A 139 25.10 -0.75 16.10
CA ASP A 139 24.28 0.42 15.76
C ASP A 139 22.78 0.05 15.67
N ASP A 140 21.92 0.85 16.30
CA ASP A 140 20.46 0.69 16.20
C ASP A 140 19.99 1.19 14.82
N LEU A 141 19.71 0.26 13.91
CA LEU A 141 19.29 0.54 12.53
C LEU A 141 17.80 0.90 12.42
N GLY A 142 17.06 0.89 13.54
CA GLY A 142 15.62 1.08 13.59
C GLY A 142 14.86 -0.24 13.50
N MET A 143 13.53 -0.12 13.40
CA MET A 143 12.61 -1.26 13.39
C MET A 143 11.67 -1.18 12.18
N TYR A 144 11.17 -2.33 11.73
CA TYR A 144 10.12 -2.44 10.72
C TYR A 144 9.13 -3.57 11.02
N SER A 145 7.94 -3.47 10.44
CA SER A 145 6.92 -4.52 10.44
C SER A 145 6.11 -4.46 9.15
N VAL A 146 5.59 -5.61 8.73
CA VAL A 146 4.65 -5.75 7.59
C VAL A 146 3.30 -6.32 8.02
N GLU A 147 3.07 -6.39 9.33
CA GLU A 147 1.79 -6.83 9.90
C GLU A 147 0.74 -5.72 9.80
N SER A 148 -0.53 -6.11 9.59
CA SER A 148 -1.63 -5.20 9.25
C SER A 148 -1.90 -4.10 10.28
N ASP A 149 -1.59 -4.36 11.54
CA ASP A 149 -1.99 -3.51 12.68
C ASP A 149 -0.81 -3.10 13.58
N VAL A 150 0.42 -3.19 13.06
CA VAL A 150 1.62 -2.84 13.83
C VAL A 150 2.18 -1.50 13.36
N ASP A 151 2.27 -0.53 14.27
CA ASP A 151 3.02 0.70 14.07
C ASP A 151 4.29 0.70 14.94
N CYS A 152 5.46 0.54 14.31
CA CYS A 152 6.75 0.54 15.02
C CYS A 152 7.09 1.86 15.72
N GLY A 153 6.37 2.94 15.43
CA GLY A 153 6.49 4.20 16.17
C GLY A 153 5.73 4.20 17.50
N LEU A 154 4.73 3.32 17.67
CA LEU A 154 3.87 3.20 18.83
C LEU A 154 4.14 1.92 19.65
N GLU A 155 4.37 0.81 18.95
CA GLU A 155 4.51 -0.55 19.52
C GLU A 155 5.83 -1.19 19.03
N PRO A 156 7.00 -0.65 19.42
CA PRO A 156 8.30 -1.10 18.91
C PRO A 156 8.63 -2.56 19.23
N GLU A 157 8.05 -3.11 20.30
CA GLU A 157 8.21 -4.51 20.73
C GLU A 157 7.56 -5.53 19.80
N SER A 158 6.60 -5.10 18.98
CA SER A 158 5.95 -5.93 17.95
C SER A 158 6.67 -5.87 16.60
N CYS A 159 7.82 -5.20 16.53
CA CYS A 159 8.57 -4.99 15.30
C CYS A 159 9.90 -5.74 15.28
N THR A 160 10.40 -5.95 14.05
CA THR A 160 11.68 -6.58 13.78
C THR A 160 12.75 -5.51 13.56
N ALA A 161 13.98 -5.76 13.99
CA ALA A 161 15.10 -4.88 13.69
C ALA A 161 15.34 -4.76 12.18
N VAL A 162 15.66 -3.55 11.73
CA VAL A 162 16.11 -3.31 10.36
C VAL A 162 17.37 -4.15 10.10
N PRO A 163 17.39 -4.96 9.02
CA PRO A 163 18.50 -5.86 8.75
C PRO A 163 19.73 -5.08 8.26
N ASP A 164 20.92 -5.57 8.58
CA ASP A 164 22.21 -5.08 8.09
C ASP A 164 22.60 -5.69 6.73
N GLU A 165 21.87 -6.71 6.29
CA GLU A 165 21.91 -7.22 4.92
C GLU A 165 20.61 -6.87 4.16
N PRO A 166 20.67 -6.65 2.84
CA PRO A 166 19.48 -6.33 2.05
C PRO A 166 18.41 -7.43 2.09
N VAL A 167 17.25 -7.12 2.67
CA VAL A 167 16.07 -8.00 2.67
C VAL A 167 15.00 -7.44 1.75
N ARG A 168 14.30 -8.34 1.03
CA ARG A 168 13.15 -8.00 0.21
C ARG A 168 11.88 -8.61 0.77
N VAL A 169 10.86 -7.77 1.00
CA VAL A 169 9.55 -8.17 1.52
C VAL A 169 8.47 -7.83 0.49
N LYS A 170 7.43 -8.66 0.40
CA LYS A 170 6.24 -8.40 -0.42
C LYS A 170 5.17 -7.72 0.43
N LEU A 171 4.50 -6.72 -0.14
CA LEU A 171 3.30 -6.11 0.43
C LEU A 171 2.08 -6.70 -0.27
N GLY A 172 1.21 -7.33 0.52
CA GLY A 172 0.00 -8.01 0.05
C GLY A 172 0.30 -9.40 -0.51
N LYS A 173 -0.68 -10.31 -0.45
CA LYS A 173 -0.60 -11.60 -1.15
C LYS A 173 -0.95 -11.43 -2.63
N ALA A 174 -0.26 -12.19 -3.48
CA ALA A 174 -0.88 -12.59 -4.74
C ALA A 174 -2.05 -13.50 -4.39
N ALA A 175 -3.23 -13.29 -4.98
CA ALA A 175 -4.34 -14.22 -4.82
C ALA A 175 -3.82 -15.64 -5.14
N GLU A 176 -3.76 -16.51 -4.13
CA GLU A 176 -3.55 -17.94 -4.34
C GLU A 176 -4.74 -18.39 -5.20
N PRO A 177 -4.54 -19.05 -6.36
CA PRO A 177 -5.67 -19.64 -7.07
C PRO A 177 -6.29 -20.67 -6.11
N GLU A 178 -7.56 -20.44 -5.77
CA GLU A 178 -8.38 -21.34 -4.97
C GLU A 178 -8.23 -22.75 -5.57
N GLN A 179 -7.46 -23.60 -4.90
CA GLN A 179 -7.24 -24.97 -5.35
C GLN A 179 -8.60 -25.66 -5.37
N GLY A 180 -8.99 -26.07 -6.58
CA GLY A 180 -10.31 -26.58 -6.92
C GLY A 180 -10.88 -27.50 -5.84
N GLN A 181 -12.03 -27.09 -5.33
CA GLN A 181 -12.94 -27.92 -4.56
C GLN A 181 -13.24 -29.19 -5.38
N PRO A 182 -12.97 -30.40 -4.88
CA PRO A 182 -13.34 -31.60 -5.62
C PRO A 182 -14.86 -31.70 -5.67
N ALA A 183 -15.40 -31.75 -6.89
CA ALA A 183 -16.80 -32.06 -7.14
C ALA A 183 -17.12 -33.43 -6.52
N ARG A 184 -18.13 -33.46 -5.66
CA ARG A 184 -18.78 -34.70 -5.22
C ARG A 184 -19.80 -35.16 -6.26
#